data_AF-A0A4Q0MBL3-F1
#
_entry.id   AF-A0A4Q0MBL3-F1
#
_cell.length_a   1.000
_cell.length_b   1.000
_cell.length_c   1.000
_cell.angle_alpha   90.00
_cell.angle_beta   90.00
_cell.angle_gamma   90.00
#
_symmetry.space_group_name_H-M   'P 1'
#
loop_
_entity.id
_entity.type
_entity.pdbx_description
1 polymer ?
#
loop_
_entity_poly.entity_id
_entity_poly.type
_entity_poly.pdbx_seq_one_letter_code
_entity_poly.pdbx_strand_id
1 'polypeptide(L)'
;MKTSFLKTGAFVIGALIAVSGTAFKRERRVQVWAYHGDSQSQVTDASKYTLNGAPADDCGDDGNMPCQITVSNDITTQAQLQSFLNGKTAEQVLAISNGRRPE
;
A
#
# COMPACT_ATOMS: atom_id res chain seq x y z
N MET A 1 35.96 68.12 -5.03
CA MET A 1 35.64 67.68 -6.40
C MET A 1 35.42 66.17 -6.40
N LYS A 2 34.38 65.72 -7.11
CA LYS A 2 34.09 64.36 -7.59
C LYS A 2 33.69 63.27 -6.56
N THR A 3 32.37 63.22 -6.40
CA THR A 3 31.51 62.04 -6.24
C THR A 3 32.05 60.72 -6.81
N SER A 4 31.76 59.62 -6.12
CA SER A 4 31.38 58.36 -6.76
C SER A 4 30.31 57.67 -5.94
N PHE A 5 29.14 57.56 -6.57
CA PHE A 5 28.00 56.73 -6.18
C PHE A 5 28.37 55.26 -6.37
N LEU A 6 27.87 54.36 -5.52
CA LEU A 6 27.26 53.06 -5.88
C LEU A 6 26.81 52.40 -4.54
N LYS A 7 25.52 52.34 -4.20
CA LYS A 7 24.45 51.45 -4.68
C LYS A 7 24.41 50.12 -3.89
N THR A 8 23.19 49.76 -3.46
CA THR A 8 22.72 48.40 -3.10
C THR A 8 23.24 47.86 -1.76
N GLY A 9 22.45 47.30 -0.86
CA GLY A 9 21.07 46.82 -0.87
C GLY A 9 20.87 46.03 0.43
N ALA A 10 19.64 46.02 0.94
CA ALA A 10 19.25 45.40 2.21
C ALA A 10 19.57 43.89 2.28
N PHE A 11 19.97 43.43 3.47
CA PHE A 11 19.93 42.01 3.83
C PHE A 11 19.38 41.87 5.25
N VAL A 12 18.05 41.95 5.38
CA VAL A 12 17.33 41.53 6.58
C VAL A 12 17.03 40.04 6.39
N ILE A 13 17.91 39.16 6.86
CA ILE A 13 17.60 37.73 6.91
C ILE A 13 16.79 37.51 8.18
N GLY A 14 15.48 37.50 8.01
CA GLY A 14 14.55 36.99 9.01
C GLY A 14 14.89 35.53 9.32
N ALA A 15 15.17 35.25 10.59
CA ALA A 15 15.30 33.90 11.08
C ALA A 15 13.94 33.20 10.94
N LEU A 16 13.80 32.43 9.86
CA LEU A 16 12.71 31.48 9.68
C LEU A 16 12.83 30.43 10.78
N ILE A 17 11.93 30.49 11.74
CA ILE A 17 11.72 29.45 12.76
C ILE A 17 11.29 28.20 11.99
N ALA A 18 12.23 27.29 11.77
CA ALA A 18 11.92 25.95 11.29
C ALA A 18 11.25 25.19 12.45
N VAL A 19 9.93 25.33 12.57
CA VAL A 19 9.13 24.42 13.37
C VAL A 19 9.20 23.08 12.65
N SER A 20 10.18 22.27 13.02
CA SER A 20 10.31 20.89 12.60
C SER A 20 9.16 20.11 13.23
N GLY A 21 7.97 20.25 12.64
CA GLY A 21 6.85 19.36 12.88
C GLY A 21 7.29 17.98 12.44
N THR A 22 7.66 17.13 13.40
CA THR A 22 7.82 15.70 13.16
C THR A 22 6.45 15.19 12.71
N ALA A 23 6.26 15.12 11.40
CA ALA A 23 5.14 14.41 10.82
C ALA A 23 5.30 12.95 11.25
N PHE A 24 4.59 12.56 12.30
CA PHE A 24 4.36 11.17 12.63
C PHE A 24 3.69 10.56 11.40
N LYS A 25 4.49 9.99 10.50
CA LYS A 25 4.00 9.10 9.46
C LYS A 25 3.38 7.95 10.24
N ARG A 26 2.06 7.98 10.41
CA ARG A 26 1.30 6.79 10.82
C ARG A 26 1.62 5.74 9.77
N GLU A 27 2.52 4.82 10.07
CA GLU A 27 2.69 3.61 9.28
C GLU A 27 1.30 2.98 9.19
N ARG A 28 0.73 2.99 7.98
CA ARG A 28 -0.54 2.34 7.73
C ARG A 28 -0.28 0.87 7.95
N ARG A 29 -0.63 0.37 9.13
CA ARG A 29 -0.59 -1.06 9.39
C ARG A 29 -1.47 -1.70 8.33
N VAL A 30 -0.94 -2.73 7.68
CA VAL A 30 -1.67 -3.52 6.70
C VAL A 30 -1.63 -4.97 7.14
N GLN A 31 -2.63 -5.74 6.73
CA GLN A 31 -2.69 -7.17 6.97
C GLN A 31 -2.47 -7.90 5.65
N VAL A 32 -1.78 -9.03 5.71
CA VAL A 32 -1.49 -9.86 4.55
C VAL A 32 -2.32 -11.13 4.67
N TRP A 33 -3.05 -11.44 3.60
CA TRP A 33 -3.84 -12.66 3.50
C TRP A 33 -3.29 -13.50 2.35
N ALA A 34 -2.83 -14.71 2.66
CA ALA A 34 -2.34 -15.65 1.67
C ALA A 34 -3.49 -16.43 1.04
N TYR A 35 -3.51 -16.52 -0.28
CA TYR A 35 -4.53 -17.22 -1.04
C TYR A 35 -4.12 -18.68 -1.28
N HIS A 36 -5.06 -19.59 -1.05
CA HIS A 36 -4.90 -21.05 -1.16
C HIS A 36 -6.02 -21.69 -2.00
N GLY A 37 -6.71 -20.90 -2.83
CA GLY A 37 -7.69 -21.43 -3.78
C GLY A 37 -7.04 -21.88 -5.08
N ASP A 38 -7.67 -22.82 -5.78
CA ASP A 38 -7.13 -23.48 -6.98
C ASP A 38 -7.84 -23.04 -8.27
N SER A 39 -8.64 -21.97 -8.21
CA SER A 39 -9.36 -21.47 -9.38
C SER A 39 -9.58 -19.97 -9.30
N GLN A 40 -9.59 -19.28 -10.44
CA GLN A 40 -9.82 -17.84 -10.50
C GLN A 40 -11.20 -17.44 -9.95
N SER A 41 -12.21 -18.31 -10.09
CA SER A 41 -13.55 -18.10 -9.54
C SER A 41 -13.60 -18.04 -8.01
N GLN A 42 -12.58 -18.57 -7.32
CA GLN A 42 -12.50 -18.59 -5.87
C GLN A 42 -11.72 -17.39 -5.30
N VAL A 43 -11.16 -16.53 -6.14
CA VAL A 43 -10.35 -15.36 -5.73
C VAL A 43 -11.14 -14.39 -4.85
N THR A 44 -12.45 -14.33 -5.01
CA THR A 44 -13.34 -13.48 -4.20
C THR A 44 -13.95 -14.19 -2.98
N ASP A 45 -13.57 -15.45 -2.75
CA ASP A 45 -14.01 -16.25 -1.61
C ASP A 45 -12.98 -16.14 -0.48
N ALA A 46 -13.37 -15.46 0.60
CA ALA A 46 -12.51 -15.26 1.77
C ALA A 46 -12.11 -16.59 2.44
N SER A 47 -12.85 -17.68 2.25
CA SER A 47 -12.48 -19.00 2.78
C SER A 47 -11.23 -19.60 2.17
N LYS A 48 -10.81 -19.06 1.02
CA LYS A 48 -9.54 -19.40 0.38
C LYS A 48 -8.37 -18.59 0.88
N TYR A 49 -8.55 -17.74 1.89
CA TYR A 49 -7.50 -16.89 2.40
C TYR A 49 -7.16 -17.19 3.86
N THR A 50 -5.87 -17.18 4.17
CA THR A 50 -5.35 -17.34 5.53
C THR A 50 -4.62 -16.07 5.96
N LEU A 51 -5.05 -15.47 7.07
CA LEU A 51 -4.41 -14.30 7.65
C LEU A 51 -2.98 -14.65 8.11
N ASN A 52 -1.99 -13.89 7.65
CA ASN A 52 -0.57 -14.16 7.90
C ASN A 52 -0.13 -15.59 7.52
N GLY A 53 -0.80 -16.20 6.55
CA GLY A 53 -0.41 -17.49 5.98
C GLY A 53 0.84 -17.41 5.11
N ALA A 54 1.46 -18.56 4.86
CA ALA A 54 2.55 -18.65 3.87
C ALA A 54 1.97 -18.51 2.45
N PRO A 55 2.64 -17.75 1.55
CA PRO A 55 2.26 -17.74 0.14
C PRO A 55 2.46 -19.14 -0.47
N ALA A 56 1.83 -19.38 -1.62
CA ALA A 56 2.13 -20.56 -2.41
C ALA A 56 3.58 -20.52 -2.94
N ASP A 57 4.19 -21.69 -3.15
CA ASP A 57 5.60 -21.79 -3.59
C ASP A 57 5.81 -21.34 -5.04
N ASP A 58 4.75 -21.37 -5.85
CA ASP A 58 4.70 -21.04 -7.28
C ASP A 58 4.42 -19.55 -7.54
N CYS A 59 4.61 -18.70 -6.53
CA CYS A 59 4.39 -17.28 -6.66
C CYS A 59 5.47 -16.59 -7.52
N GLY A 60 5.01 -15.94 -8.58
CA GLY A 60 5.80 -15.10 -9.46
C GLY A 60 5.08 -13.80 -9.82
N ASP A 61 5.51 -13.19 -10.92
CA ASP A 61 4.96 -11.93 -11.43
C ASP A 61 3.78 -12.14 -12.41
N ASP A 62 3.59 -13.37 -12.88
CA ASP A 62 2.61 -13.75 -13.90
C ASP A 62 1.53 -14.69 -13.34
N GLY A 63 0.33 -14.62 -13.90
CA GLY A 63 -0.79 -15.51 -13.55
C GLY A 63 -2.11 -14.81 -13.27
N ASN A 64 -3.16 -15.61 -13.09
CA ASN A 64 -4.55 -15.16 -12.92
C ASN A 64 -5.08 -15.37 -11.50
N MET A 65 -4.24 -15.85 -10.57
CA MET A 65 -4.60 -15.98 -9.16
C MET A 65 -3.62 -15.18 -8.30
N PRO A 66 -4.11 -14.52 -7.22
CA PRO A 66 -3.23 -13.84 -6.30
C PRO A 66 -2.49 -14.86 -5.44
N CYS A 67 -1.28 -14.52 -5.03
CA CYS A 67 -0.56 -15.27 -4.01
C CYS A 67 -0.91 -14.79 -2.61
N GLN A 68 -0.85 -13.48 -2.45
CA GLN A 68 -1.19 -12.79 -1.23
C GLN A 68 -1.83 -11.47 -1.59
N ILE A 69 -2.77 -11.01 -0.78
CA ILE A 69 -3.36 -9.68 -0.89
C ILE A 69 -3.03 -8.87 0.35
N THR A 70 -2.76 -7.58 0.13
CA THR A 70 -2.61 -6.64 1.23
C THR A 70 -3.89 -5.85 1.41
N VAL A 71 -4.43 -5.91 2.62
CA VAL A 71 -5.65 -5.22 3.00
C VAL A 71 -5.41 -4.35 4.24
N SER A 72 -6.42 -3.54 4.58
CA SER A 72 -6.34 -2.67 5.76
C SER A 72 -6.26 -3.47 7.06
N ASN A 73 -5.60 -2.93 8.09
CA ASN A 73 -5.33 -3.70 9.32
C ASN A 73 -6.54 -4.01 10.20
N ASP A 74 -7.68 -3.39 9.93
CA ASP A 74 -8.96 -3.68 10.56
C ASP A 74 -9.59 -4.98 10.04
N ILE A 75 -9.09 -5.53 8.93
CA ILE A 75 -9.55 -6.79 8.34
C ILE A 75 -8.72 -7.94 8.93
N THR A 76 -9.15 -8.43 10.09
CA THR A 76 -8.48 -9.52 10.83
C THR A 76 -9.31 -10.80 10.89
N THR A 77 -10.52 -10.80 10.33
CA THR A 77 -11.43 -11.95 10.32
C THR A 77 -11.89 -12.26 8.90
N GLN A 78 -12.24 -13.51 8.67
CA GLN A 78 -12.70 -13.97 7.35
C GLN A 78 -14.00 -13.28 6.92
N ALA A 79 -14.90 -12.95 7.86
CA ALA A 79 -16.13 -12.20 7.56
C ALA A 79 -15.84 -10.76 7.10
N GLN A 80 -14.85 -10.09 7.71
CA GLN A 80 -14.41 -8.76 7.27
C GLN A 80 -13.73 -8.83 5.91
N LEU A 81 -12.92 -9.87 5.68
CA LEU A 81 -12.30 -10.08 4.37
C LEU A 81 -13.37 -10.34 3.31
N GLN A 82 -14.36 -11.20 3.58
CA GLN A 82 -15.47 -11.44 2.67
C GLN A 82 -16.22 -10.14 2.36
N SER A 83 -16.45 -9.30 3.38
CA SER A 83 -17.08 -7.99 3.19
C SER A 83 -16.25 -7.06 2.30
N PHE A 84 -14.91 -7.12 2.41
CA PHE A 84 -13.99 -6.36 1.56
C PHE A 84 -13.95 -6.90 0.11
N LEU A 85 -14.00 -8.22 -0.07
CA LEU A 85 -14.00 -8.87 -1.37
C LEU A 85 -15.36 -8.79 -2.08
N ASN A 86 -16.45 -8.64 -1.33
CA ASN A 86 -17.79 -8.47 -1.88
C ASN A 86 -17.84 -7.23 -2.79
N GLY A 87 -18.26 -7.44 -4.04
CA GLY A 87 -18.32 -6.39 -5.05
C GLY A 87 -16.98 -6.12 -5.77
N LYS A 88 -15.92 -6.87 -5.46
CA LYS A 88 -14.67 -6.86 -6.24
C LYS A 88 -14.68 -7.94 -7.32
N THR A 89 -14.08 -7.63 -8.47
CA THR A 89 -13.76 -8.66 -9.48
C THR A 89 -12.43 -9.32 -9.15
N ALA A 90 -12.17 -10.51 -9.72
CA ALA A 90 -10.88 -11.18 -9.58
C ALA A 90 -9.72 -10.28 -10.04
N GLU A 91 -9.89 -9.47 -11.10
CA GLU A 91 -8.85 -8.55 -11.58
C GLU A 91 -8.56 -7.44 -10.57
N GLN A 92 -9.58 -6.93 -9.87
CA GLN A 92 -9.38 -5.93 -8.82
C GLN A 92 -8.65 -6.50 -7.60
N VAL A 93 -8.84 -7.79 -7.32
CA VAL A 93 -8.10 -8.49 -6.26
C VAL A 93 -6.66 -8.76 -6.70
N LEU A 94 -6.43 -9.13 -7.95
CA LEU A 94 -5.10 -9.26 -8.57
C LEU A 94 -4.32 -7.94 -8.65
N ALA A 95 -5.02 -6.80 -8.67
CA ALA A 95 -4.39 -5.48 -8.66
C ALA A 95 -3.83 -5.09 -7.27
N ILE A 96 -4.33 -5.72 -6.20
CA ILE A 96 -3.87 -5.50 -4.82
C ILE A 96 -3.03 -6.67 -4.28
N SER A 97 -2.67 -7.62 -5.15
CA SER A 97 -1.86 -8.77 -4.77
C SER A 97 -0.36 -8.45 -4.77
N ASN A 98 0.40 -9.05 -3.86
CA ASN A 98 1.87 -8.92 -3.79
C ASN A 98 2.60 -10.03 -4.56
N GLY A 99 1.93 -10.63 -5.53
CA GLY A 99 2.39 -11.79 -6.27
C GLY A 99 1.23 -12.50 -6.93
N ARG A 100 1.53 -13.23 -7.99
CA ARG A 100 0.56 -13.96 -8.81
C ARG A 100 1.04 -15.38 -9.06
N ARG A 101 0.09 -16.25 -9.33
CA ARG A 101 0.35 -17.64 -9.69
C ARG A 101 -0.60 -18.10 -10.80
N PRO A 102 -0.18 -19.05 -11.65
CA PRO A 102 -1.06 -19.71 -12.61
C PRO A 102 -2.14 -20.51 -11.87
N GLU A 103 -3.27 -20.75 -12.56
CA GLU A 103 -4.35 -21.63 -12.07
C GLU A 103 -3.86 -23.08 -11.89
#